data_AF-A0A7Y9DNC8-F1
#
_entry.id   AF-A0A7Y9DNC8-F1
#
_cell.length_a   1.000
_cell.length_b   1.000
_cell.length_c   1.000
_cell.angle_alpha   90.00
_cell.angle_beta   90.00
_cell.angle_gamma   90.00
#
_symmetry.space_group_name_H-M   'P 1'
#
loop_
_entity.id
_entity.type
_entity.pdbx_description
1 polymer ?
#
loop_
_entity_poly.entity_id
_entity_poly.type
_entity_poly.pdbx_seq_one_letter_code
_entity_poly.pdbx_strand_id
1 'polypeptide(L)'
;MLEQSERELEWDDDSERCFTIVQGLTPVQALQVLVPDAVTDIAPAREVEHWLDAPWGLDEQVEYPEIAFAGTHEGWTWVFEPNGFAGSNFEPSTSTPVPSRYISVYWNINAVMRFRYLVDGELGRDFDPLFRADDGADNELNGVDLDADLLVGEPVPEGDPLPQEDDIDWTEPRKASMSLLVNLSGVSWPSTNDLVRSATAAVGYTI
;
A
#
# COMPACT_ATOMS: atom_id res chain seq x y z
N MET A 1 30.15 8.33 0.58
CA MET A 1 29.46 9.51 0.01
C MET A 1 28.07 9.03 -0.37
N LEU A 2 27.16 9.00 0.60
CA LEU A 2 25.77 8.60 0.45
C LEU A 2 24.95 9.69 1.15
N GLU A 3 24.66 10.74 0.41
CA GLU A 3 23.74 11.81 0.83
C GLU A 3 22.77 12.00 -0.34
N GLN A 4 21.79 11.09 -0.46
CA GLN A 4 20.71 11.21 -1.44
C GLN A 4 19.50 10.28 -1.15
N SER A 5 19.13 10.06 0.11
CA SER A 5 17.92 9.29 0.48
C SER A 5 16.76 10.13 1.02
N GLU A 6 16.90 11.44 1.20
CA GLU A 6 15.84 12.29 1.74
C GLU A 6 15.05 13.03 0.65
N ARG A 7 14.65 12.33 -0.42
CA ARG A 7 13.43 12.77 -1.12
C ARG A 7 12.28 12.25 -0.31
N GLU A 8 11.94 12.99 0.73
CA GLU A 8 10.73 12.78 1.51
C GLU A 8 9.55 12.69 0.53
N LEU A 9 8.93 11.52 0.51
CA LEU A 9 7.63 11.37 -0.09
C LEU A 9 6.68 12.23 0.76
N GLU A 10 6.28 13.39 0.25
CA GLU A 10 5.34 14.29 0.93
C GLU A 10 3.95 13.65 0.87
N TRP A 11 3.59 12.91 1.91
CA TRP A 11 2.26 12.29 2.08
C TRP A 11 1.47 13.08 3.13
N ASP A 12 0.26 13.50 2.76
CA ASP A 12 -0.67 14.21 3.64
C ASP A 12 -1.22 13.25 4.71
N ASP A 13 -1.25 13.68 5.98
CA ASP A 13 -1.52 12.82 7.14
C ASP A 13 -3.00 12.47 7.34
N ASP A 14 -3.91 13.17 6.64
CA ASP A 14 -5.35 13.11 6.88
C ASP A 14 -6.13 12.16 5.94
N SER A 15 -5.48 11.15 5.33
CA SER A 15 -6.14 10.28 4.34
C SER A 15 -5.73 8.80 4.44
N GLU A 16 -6.69 7.91 4.18
CA GLU A 16 -6.43 6.48 4.00
C GLU A 16 -5.65 6.27 2.70
N ARG A 17 -4.61 5.45 2.70
CA ARG A 17 -3.85 5.19 1.46
C ARG A 17 -3.28 3.79 1.43
N CYS A 18 -3.23 3.25 0.22
CA CYS A 18 -2.51 2.03 -0.07
C CYS A 18 -1.50 2.28 -1.20
N PHE A 19 -0.27 1.86 -0.96
CA PHE A 19 0.77 1.81 -1.98
C PHE A 19 1.27 0.39 -2.13
N THR A 20 1.01 -0.19 -3.30
CA THR A 20 1.39 -1.56 -3.64
C THR A 20 2.39 -1.55 -4.79
N ILE A 21 3.43 -2.37 -4.70
CA ILE A 21 4.37 -2.61 -5.78
C ILE A 21 4.44 -4.10 -6.09
N VAL A 22 4.49 -4.43 -7.38
CA VAL A 22 4.53 -5.81 -7.88
C VAL A 22 5.56 -5.99 -8.99
N GLN A 23 6.14 -7.18 -9.06
CA GLN A 23 6.97 -7.62 -10.19
C GLN A 23 6.26 -8.68 -11.01
N GLY A 24 6.36 -8.57 -12.34
CA GLY A 24 5.82 -9.54 -13.29
C GLY A 24 4.43 -9.22 -13.83
N LEU A 25 3.80 -8.12 -13.38
CA LEU A 25 2.53 -7.63 -13.91
C LEU A 25 2.73 -6.29 -14.63
N THR A 26 1.99 -6.07 -15.71
CA THR A 26 1.82 -4.73 -16.31
C THR A 26 0.89 -3.86 -15.45
N PRO A 27 0.87 -2.52 -15.61
CA PRO A 27 -0.05 -1.65 -14.88
C PRO A 27 -1.53 -2.06 -14.99
N VAL A 28 -1.99 -2.41 -16.19
CA VAL A 28 -3.36 -2.89 -16.42
C VAL A 28 -3.63 -4.21 -15.69
N GLN A 29 -2.70 -5.17 -15.77
CA GLN A 29 -2.84 -6.44 -15.05
C GLN A 29 -2.82 -6.25 -13.53
N ALA A 30 -1.99 -5.33 -13.02
CA ALA A 30 -1.93 -5.03 -11.60
C ALA A 30 -3.27 -4.45 -11.10
N LEU A 31 -3.87 -3.51 -11.83
CA LEU A 31 -5.21 -2.99 -11.50
C LEU A 31 -6.28 -4.10 -11.54
N GLN A 32 -6.27 -4.97 -12.54
CA GLN A 32 -7.22 -6.09 -12.63
C GLN A 32 -7.11 -7.08 -11.48
N VAL A 33 -5.89 -7.29 -10.97
CA VAL A 33 -5.61 -8.28 -9.93
C VAL A 33 -5.84 -7.70 -8.53
N LEU A 34 -5.42 -6.46 -8.31
CA LEU A 34 -5.44 -5.81 -7.00
C LEU A 34 -6.75 -5.06 -6.73
N VAL A 35 -7.48 -4.70 -7.77
CA VAL A 35 -8.76 -3.97 -7.69
C VAL A 35 -9.81 -4.72 -8.52
N PRO A 36 -10.16 -5.97 -8.17
CA PRO A 36 -11.01 -6.84 -9.00
C PRO A 36 -12.46 -6.34 -9.10
N ASP A 37 -12.94 -5.60 -8.11
CA ASP A 37 -14.29 -5.00 -8.06
C ASP A 37 -14.32 -3.60 -8.69
N ALA A 38 -13.48 -3.37 -9.69
CA ALA A 38 -13.53 -2.18 -10.52
C ALA A 38 -14.91 -2.00 -11.17
N VAL A 39 -15.44 -0.78 -11.11
CA VAL A 39 -16.75 -0.42 -11.64
C VAL A 39 -16.65 0.47 -12.88
N THR A 40 -15.44 0.96 -13.20
CA THR A 40 -15.10 1.49 -14.52
C THR A 40 -14.23 0.54 -15.30
N ASP A 41 -14.17 0.74 -16.62
CA ASP A 41 -13.06 0.25 -17.42
C ASP A 41 -11.74 0.90 -16.97
N ILE A 42 -10.63 0.18 -17.16
CA ILE A 42 -9.29 0.74 -16.96
C ILE A 42 -9.02 1.74 -18.09
N ALA A 43 -8.74 2.98 -17.72
CA ALA A 43 -8.49 4.09 -18.63
C ALA A 43 -7.04 4.59 -18.55
N PRO A 44 -6.52 5.28 -19.58
CA PRO A 44 -5.26 6.01 -19.46
C PRO A 44 -5.35 7.05 -18.34
N ALA A 45 -4.36 7.08 -17.43
CA ALA A 45 -4.45 7.89 -16.21
C ALA A 45 -4.71 9.40 -16.48
N ARG A 46 -4.09 9.96 -17.52
CA ARG A 46 -4.28 11.35 -17.96
C ARG A 46 -5.74 11.71 -18.27
N GLU A 47 -6.55 10.73 -18.66
CA GLU A 47 -7.96 10.94 -19.03
C GLU A 47 -8.85 11.04 -17.80
N VAL A 48 -8.34 10.59 -16.64
CA VAL A 48 -9.06 10.54 -15.37
C VAL A 48 -8.43 11.43 -14.30
N GLU A 49 -7.41 12.23 -14.63
CA GLU A 49 -6.79 13.19 -13.69
C GLU A 49 -7.84 14.11 -13.04
N HIS A 50 -8.85 14.51 -13.81
CA HIS A 50 -9.96 15.33 -13.34
C HIS A 50 -10.81 14.67 -12.23
N TRP A 51 -10.71 13.36 -12.04
CA TRP A 51 -11.37 12.66 -10.94
C TRP A 51 -10.75 12.99 -9.58
N LEU A 52 -9.47 13.40 -9.54
CA LEU A 52 -8.81 13.83 -8.30
C LEU A 52 -9.36 15.15 -7.76
N ASP A 53 -9.89 15.98 -8.65
CA ASP A 53 -10.51 17.27 -8.31
C ASP A 53 -12.01 17.11 -7.97
N ALA A 54 -12.56 15.89 -8.11
CA ALA A 54 -13.95 15.63 -7.77
C ALA A 54 -14.12 15.75 -6.24
N PRO A 55 -15.05 16.59 -5.75
CA PRO A 55 -15.26 16.73 -4.31
C PRO A 55 -15.69 15.38 -3.73
N TRP A 56 -14.87 14.86 -2.81
CA TRP A 56 -15.13 13.67 -2.00
C TRP A 56 -16.60 13.60 -1.56
N GLY A 57 -17.39 12.76 -2.23
CA GLY A 57 -18.69 12.30 -1.76
C GLY A 57 -19.82 13.31 -1.57
N LEU A 58 -19.95 14.39 -2.38
CA LEU A 58 -21.13 15.27 -2.30
C LEU A 58 -21.79 15.65 -3.64
N ASP A 59 -21.43 15.01 -4.75
CA ASP A 59 -22.31 14.96 -5.90
C ASP A 59 -22.94 13.56 -5.98
N GLU A 60 -24.27 13.49 -5.83
CA GLU A 60 -25.06 12.25 -5.98
C GLU A 60 -24.89 11.59 -7.37
N GLN A 61 -24.13 12.21 -8.27
CA GLN A 61 -23.88 11.76 -9.64
C GLN A 61 -22.53 11.07 -9.87
N VAL A 62 -21.61 11.05 -8.89
CA VAL A 62 -20.34 10.31 -9.03
C VAL A 62 -20.51 8.93 -8.38
N GLU A 63 -20.72 7.90 -9.20
CA GLU A 63 -21.02 6.52 -8.76
C GLU A 63 -19.80 5.76 -8.19
N TYR A 64 -18.61 6.37 -8.15
CA TYR A 64 -17.35 5.71 -7.78
C TYR A 64 -16.69 6.41 -6.59
N PRO A 65 -16.66 5.78 -5.40
CA PRO A 65 -16.08 6.39 -4.22
C PRO A 65 -14.55 6.47 -4.32
N GLU A 66 -13.89 5.56 -5.06
CA GLU A 66 -12.44 5.42 -5.04
C GLU A 66 -11.77 5.31 -6.41
N ILE A 67 -10.48 5.66 -6.46
CA ILE A 67 -9.63 5.62 -7.65
C ILE A 67 -8.33 4.89 -7.33
N ALA A 68 -7.85 4.05 -8.24
CA ALA A 68 -6.52 3.49 -8.21
C ALA A 68 -5.73 3.89 -9.45
N PHE A 69 -4.47 4.29 -9.27
CA PHE A 69 -3.53 4.61 -10.35
C PHE A 69 -2.46 3.54 -10.45
N ALA A 70 -1.98 3.28 -11.66
CA ALA A 70 -0.89 2.36 -11.88
C ALA A 70 0.12 2.85 -12.94
N GLY A 71 1.38 2.50 -12.71
CA GLY A 71 2.48 2.81 -13.60
C GLY A 71 3.67 1.89 -13.37
N THR A 72 4.80 2.20 -14.02
CA THR A 72 6.03 1.42 -13.87
C THR A 72 7.17 2.30 -13.40
N HIS A 73 8.04 1.77 -12.55
CA HIS A 73 9.27 2.41 -12.10
C HIS A 73 10.33 1.35 -11.83
N GLU A 74 11.52 1.49 -12.44
CA GLU A 74 12.69 0.63 -12.22
C GLU A 74 12.41 -0.89 -12.15
N GLY A 75 11.60 -1.41 -13.08
CA GLY A 75 11.28 -2.84 -13.17
C GLY A 75 10.15 -3.32 -12.26
N TRP A 76 9.55 -2.41 -11.49
CA TRP A 76 8.33 -2.63 -10.72
C TRP A 76 7.13 -1.99 -11.40
N THR A 77 5.96 -2.60 -11.23
CA THR A 77 4.67 -1.95 -11.44
C THR A 77 4.16 -1.50 -10.08
N TRP A 78 3.73 -0.26 -9.98
CA TRP A 78 3.15 0.30 -8.77
C TRP A 78 1.65 0.51 -8.95
N VAL A 79 0.90 0.40 -7.86
CA VAL A 79 -0.50 0.77 -7.72
C VAL A 79 -0.63 1.69 -6.51
N PHE A 80 -1.28 2.83 -6.69
CA PHE A 80 -1.55 3.81 -5.65
C PHE A 80 -3.05 4.07 -5.54
N GLU A 81 -3.59 3.88 -4.33
CA GLU A 81 -4.99 4.10 -3.97
C GLU A 81 -5.02 5.28 -2.96
N PRO A 82 -5.43 6.49 -3.38
CA PRO A 82 -5.40 7.67 -2.52
C PRO A 82 -6.39 7.66 -1.35
N ASN A 83 -7.39 6.79 -1.38
CA ASN A 83 -8.40 6.61 -0.34
C ASN A 83 -8.96 5.17 -0.30
N GLY A 84 -8.12 4.18 -0.59
CA GLY A 84 -8.55 2.79 -0.46
C GLY A 84 -7.43 1.83 -0.11
N PHE A 85 -7.81 0.55 -0.06
CA PHE A 85 -7.05 -0.49 0.63
C PHE A 85 -7.01 -1.83 -0.11
N ALA A 86 -7.59 -1.94 -1.30
CA ALA A 86 -7.77 -3.21 -2.00
C ALA A 86 -6.41 -3.89 -2.22
N GLY A 87 -5.38 -3.11 -2.55
CA GLY A 87 -4.00 -3.57 -2.69
C GLY A 87 -3.51 -4.32 -1.47
N SER A 88 -3.85 -3.91 -0.24
CA SER A 88 -3.40 -4.52 1.02
C SER A 88 -4.04 -5.88 1.35
N ASN A 89 -5.12 -6.21 0.67
CA ASN A 89 -5.89 -7.44 0.85
C ASN A 89 -5.66 -8.46 -0.27
N PHE A 90 -4.62 -8.29 -1.08
CA PHE A 90 -4.31 -9.24 -2.13
C PHE A 90 -4.09 -10.66 -1.58
N GLU A 91 -4.88 -11.60 -2.11
CA GLU A 91 -4.73 -13.03 -1.85
C GLU A 91 -4.54 -13.77 -3.18
N PRO A 92 -3.44 -14.52 -3.35
CA PRO A 92 -3.23 -15.33 -4.54
C PRO A 92 -4.36 -16.32 -4.77
N SER A 93 -4.89 -16.34 -6.00
CA SER A 93 -5.93 -17.28 -6.40
C SER A 93 -5.48 -18.08 -7.62
N THR A 94 -6.03 -19.27 -7.82
CA THR A 94 -5.74 -20.09 -9.03
C THR A 94 -6.19 -19.42 -10.35
N SER A 95 -7.04 -18.39 -10.27
CA SER A 95 -7.60 -17.69 -11.42
C SER A 95 -6.93 -16.36 -11.75
N THR A 96 -6.03 -15.87 -10.90
CA THR A 96 -5.36 -14.57 -11.08
C THR A 96 -3.87 -14.76 -11.37
N PRO A 97 -3.27 -13.95 -12.27
CA PRO A 97 -1.83 -13.89 -12.40
C PRO A 97 -1.19 -13.58 -11.04
N VAL A 98 -0.25 -14.42 -10.61
CA VAL A 98 0.49 -14.22 -9.36
C VAL A 98 1.74 -13.38 -9.65
N PRO A 99 1.92 -12.23 -8.98
CA PRO A 99 3.16 -11.47 -9.11
C PRO A 99 4.32 -12.25 -8.47
N SER A 100 5.50 -12.20 -9.10
CA SER A 100 6.72 -12.84 -8.56
C SER A 100 7.17 -12.23 -7.22
N ARG A 101 6.93 -10.93 -7.04
CA ARG A 101 7.07 -10.24 -5.76
C ARG A 101 5.94 -9.24 -5.62
N TYR A 102 5.43 -9.12 -4.42
CA TYR A 102 4.39 -8.17 -4.06
C TYR A 102 4.74 -7.55 -2.71
N ILE A 103 4.66 -6.24 -2.60
CA ILE A 103 4.82 -5.50 -1.35
C ILE A 103 3.70 -4.46 -1.27
N SER A 104 2.95 -4.42 -0.18
CA SER A 104 1.90 -3.43 0.06
C SER A 104 2.11 -2.75 1.40
N VAL A 105 1.92 -1.43 1.42
CA VAL A 105 1.88 -0.60 2.61
C VAL A 105 0.54 0.12 2.64
N TYR A 106 -0.24 -0.12 3.68
CA TYR A 106 -1.54 0.51 3.92
C TYR A 106 -1.53 1.25 5.26
N TRP A 107 -2.20 2.40 5.28
CA TRP A 107 -2.50 3.13 6.50
C TRP A 107 -3.84 3.86 6.41
N ASN A 108 -4.49 4.02 7.55
CA ASN A 108 -5.79 4.68 7.71
C ASN A 108 -5.72 5.68 8.88
N ILE A 109 -6.50 6.77 8.77
CA ILE A 109 -6.74 7.76 9.83
C ILE A 109 -7.28 7.14 11.15
N ASN A 110 -7.91 5.97 11.07
CA ASN A 110 -8.44 5.21 12.20
C ASN A 110 -7.38 4.37 12.94
N ALA A 111 -6.08 4.67 12.75
CA ALA A 111 -4.96 3.96 13.35
C ALA A 111 -4.98 2.45 13.04
N VAL A 112 -5.20 2.12 11.76
CA VAL A 112 -5.02 0.77 11.21
C VAL A 112 -3.94 0.84 10.15
N MET A 113 -2.95 -0.04 10.24
CA MET A 113 -1.91 -0.18 9.23
C MET A 113 -1.75 -1.63 8.81
N ARG A 114 -1.21 -1.84 7.61
CA ARG A 114 -0.82 -3.18 7.17
C ARG A 114 0.39 -3.12 6.28
N PHE A 115 1.38 -3.94 6.61
CA PHE A 115 2.50 -4.24 5.74
C PHE A 115 2.37 -5.68 5.28
N ARG A 116 2.45 -5.92 3.96
CA ARG A 116 2.37 -7.28 3.42
C ARG A 116 3.41 -7.51 2.34
N TYR A 117 4.13 -8.62 2.43
CA TYR A 117 5.17 -9.04 1.48
C TYR A 117 4.97 -10.50 1.07
N LEU A 118 4.91 -10.72 -0.24
CA LEU A 118 4.78 -12.04 -0.85
C LEU A 118 5.89 -12.26 -1.90
N VAL A 119 6.34 -13.50 -2.02
CA VAL A 119 7.23 -13.98 -3.09
C VAL A 119 6.58 -15.17 -3.76
N ASP A 120 6.36 -15.09 -5.07
CA ASP A 120 5.70 -16.14 -5.86
C ASP A 120 4.36 -16.63 -5.26
N GLY A 121 3.63 -15.73 -4.60
CA GLY A 121 2.35 -16.02 -3.93
C GLY A 121 2.47 -16.64 -2.53
N GLU A 122 3.68 -16.89 -2.03
CA GLU A 122 3.90 -17.32 -0.65
C GLU A 122 4.06 -16.11 0.27
N LEU A 123 3.36 -16.14 1.41
CA LEU A 123 3.45 -15.08 2.41
C LEU A 123 4.80 -15.11 3.10
N GLY A 124 5.57 -14.04 2.92
CA GLY A 124 6.85 -13.84 3.63
C GLY A 124 6.68 -13.05 4.92
N ARG A 125 5.90 -11.96 4.90
CA ARG A 125 5.69 -11.07 6.06
C ARG A 125 4.32 -10.41 5.97
N ASP A 126 3.57 -10.39 7.06
CA ASP A 126 2.28 -9.71 7.21
C ASP A 126 2.17 -9.23 8.66
N PHE A 127 1.94 -7.95 8.89
CA PHE A 127 1.78 -7.39 10.24
C PHE A 127 1.14 -6.01 10.17
N ASP A 128 0.68 -5.53 11.33
CA ASP A 128 0.33 -4.13 11.52
C ASP A 128 1.55 -3.38 12.11
N PRO A 129 2.15 -2.44 11.34
CA PRO A 129 3.27 -1.61 11.81
C PRO A 129 3.04 -0.86 13.12
N LEU A 130 1.79 -0.57 13.52
CA LEU A 130 1.48 0.08 14.79
C LEU A 130 1.68 -0.83 16.00
N PHE A 131 1.54 -2.14 15.79
CA PHE A 131 1.64 -3.17 16.83
C PHE A 131 2.82 -4.11 16.59
N ARG A 132 3.80 -3.68 15.79
CA ARG A 132 5.04 -4.44 15.62
C ARG A 132 5.66 -4.62 17.00
N ALA A 133 5.80 -5.86 17.43
CA ALA A 133 6.48 -6.15 18.67
C ALA A 133 7.98 -5.82 18.46
N ASP A 134 8.46 -4.74 19.05
CA ASP A 134 9.88 -4.66 19.33
C ASP A 134 10.22 -5.86 20.23
N ASP A 135 11.45 -6.34 20.12
CA ASP A 135 12.10 -7.50 20.71
C ASP A 135 12.09 -7.55 22.26
N GLY A 136 10.90 -7.37 22.85
CA GLY A 136 10.62 -7.17 24.27
C GLY A 136 9.62 -6.05 24.60
N ALA A 137 8.94 -5.44 23.63
CA ALA A 137 7.85 -4.49 23.89
C ALA A 137 6.53 -5.24 24.08
N ASP A 138 6.05 -5.19 25.31
CA ASP A 138 4.70 -5.53 25.72
C ASP A 138 3.69 -4.92 24.72
N ASN A 139 2.60 -5.64 24.39
CA ASN A 139 1.49 -5.17 23.52
C ASN A 139 0.71 -4.00 24.17
N GLU A 140 1.41 -2.99 24.66
CA GLU A 140 0.87 -1.86 25.38
C GLU A 140 1.00 -0.59 24.54
N LEU A 141 -0.12 -0.13 23.97
CA LEU A 141 -0.20 1.28 23.58
C LEU A 141 -0.53 2.10 24.83
N ASN A 142 0.38 2.97 25.27
CA ASN A 142 0.19 3.87 26.42
C ASN A 142 -0.18 3.18 27.76
N GLY A 143 0.36 1.97 28.02
CA GLY A 143 0.07 1.24 29.26
C GLY A 143 -1.31 0.56 29.30
N VAL A 144 -1.94 0.43 28.14
CA VAL A 144 -3.15 -0.37 27.94
C VAL A 144 -2.74 -1.63 27.21
N ASP A 145 -2.76 -2.76 27.89
CA ASP A 145 -2.73 -4.09 27.27
C ASP A 145 -3.88 -4.12 26.25
N LEU A 146 -3.53 -4.08 24.97
CA LEU A 146 -4.51 -4.10 23.92
C LEU A 146 -5.07 -5.52 23.86
N ASP A 147 -6.16 -5.74 24.59
CA ASP A 147 -7.02 -6.88 24.35
C ASP A 147 -7.25 -6.97 22.84
N ALA A 148 -6.85 -8.10 22.25
CA ALA A 148 -6.99 -8.38 20.82
C ALA A 148 -8.44 -8.19 20.31
N ASP A 149 -9.42 -8.11 21.21
CA ASP A 149 -10.83 -7.84 20.96
C ASP A 149 -11.16 -6.37 20.58
N LEU A 150 -10.27 -5.40 20.82
CA LEU A 150 -10.46 -4.00 20.39
C LEU A 150 -9.80 -3.67 19.04
N LEU A 151 -8.95 -4.59 18.53
CA LEU A 151 -8.55 -4.55 17.13
C LEU A 151 -9.75 -5.00 16.31
N VAL A 152 -10.27 -4.12 15.46
CA VAL A 152 -11.29 -4.50 14.47
C VAL A 152 -10.59 -5.37 13.42
N GLY A 153 -10.44 -6.66 13.72
CA GLY A 153 -9.73 -7.64 12.90
C GLY A 153 -8.97 -8.65 13.75
N GLU A 154 -8.99 -9.91 13.34
CA GLU A 154 -8.15 -10.95 13.94
C GLU A 154 -6.67 -10.51 13.90
N PRO A 155 -5.89 -10.71 14.98
CA PRO A 155 -4.47 -10.39 14.99
C PRO A 155 -3.77 -11.07 13.81
N VAL A 156 -3.16 -10.26 12.96
CA VAL A 156 -2.43 -10.75 11.78
C VAL A 156 -1.16 -11.45 12.27
N PRO A 157 -0.90 -12.72 11.88
CA PRO A 157 0.28 -13.45 12.36
C PRO A 157 1.56 -12.71 11.98
N GLU A 158 2.29 -12.27 12.99
CA GLU A 158 3.60 -11.66 12.79
C GLU A 158 4.56 -12.76 12.29
N GLY A 159 4.79 -12.83 10.98
CA GLY A 159 5.84 -13.70 10.41
C GLY A 159 7.23 -13.30 10.95
N ASP A 160 8.22 -14.19 10.86
CA ASP A 160 9.58 -13.89 11.34
C ASP A 160 10.11 -12.56 10.76
N PRO A 161 10.74 -11.69 11.56
CA PRO A 161 11.34 -10.46 11.07
C PRO A 161 12.33 -10.71 9.94
N LEU A 162 12.30 -9.86 8.92
CA LEU A 162 13.21 -9.93 7.78
C LEU A 162 14.54 -9.21 8.10
N PRO A 163 15.70 -9.66 7.58
CA PRO A 163 16.96 -8.94 7.73
C PRO A 163 16.92 -7.49 7.22
N GLN A 164 15.99 -7.18 6.32
CA GLN A 164 15.73 -5.83 5.81
C GLN A 164 15.11 -4.89 6.85
N GLU A 165 14.72 -5.40 8.03
CA GLU A 165 14.15 -4.64 9.14
C GLU A 165 15.21 -4.15 10.15
N ASP A 166 16.41 -4.74 10.18
CA ASP A 166 17.40 -4.57 11.27
C ASP A 166 17.79 -3.11 11.57
N ASP A 167 17.79 -2.24 10.54
CA ASP A 167 18.19 -0.83 10.65
C ASP A 167 16.99 0.14 10.52
N ILE A 168 15.75 -0.35 10.60
CA ILE A 168 14.55 0.48 10.46
C ILE A 168 14.15 1.08 11.81
N ASP A 169 13.98 2.39 11.84
CA ASP A 169 13.38 3.10 12.97
C ASP A 169 11.85 2.98 12.93
N TRP A 170 11.29 2.21 13.86
CA TRP A 170 9.86 1.96 13.99
C TRP A 170 9.10 3.01 14.81
N THR A 171 9.77 4.04 15.34
CA THR A 171 9.10 5.14 16.07
C THR A 171 8.13 5.93 15.20
N GLU A 172 8.31 5.88 13.88
CA GLU A 172 7.37 6.41 12.88
C GLU A 172 6.89 5.28 11.95
N PRO A 173 5.87 4.48 12.34
CA PRO A 173 5.48 3.25 11.65
C PRO A 173 5.22 3.38 10.14
N ARG A 174 4.69 4.54 9.70
CA ARG A 174 4.52 4.84 8.27
C ARG A 174 5.86 4.94 7.54
N LYS A 175 6.79 5.74 8.07
CA LYS A 175 8.13 5.89 7.48
C LYS A 175 8.90 4.58 7.53
N ALA A 176 8.75 3.82 8.61
CA ALA A 176 9.33 2.50 8.78
C ALA A 176 8.85 1.51 7.70
N SER A 177 7.54 1.44 7.48
CA SER A 177 6.93 0.57 6.45
C SER A 177 7.39 0.94 5.03
N MET A 178 7.46 2.23 4.73
CA MET A 178 7.99 2.69 3.43
C MET A 178 9.49 2.41 3.28
N SER A 179 10.27 2.52 4.36
CA SER A 179 11.68 2.14 4.37
C SER A 179 11.86 0.64 4.13
N LEU A 180 10.99 -0.20 4.72
CA LEU A 180 11.01 -1.64 4.47
C LEU A 180 10.66 -1.96 3.01
N LEU A 181 9.67 -1.27 2.43
CA LEU A 181 9.35 -1.37 1.01
C LEU A 181 10.54 -1.00 0.13
N VAL A 182 11.26 0.08 0.44
CA VAL A 182 12.49 0.49 -0.26
C VAL A 182 13.58 -0.58 -0.11
N ASN A 183 13.83 -1.08 1.10
CA ASN A 183 14.84 -2.09 1.37
C ASN A 183 14.56 -3.40 0.62
N LEU A 184 13.31 -3.86 0.59
CA LEU A 184 12.90 -5.07 -0.11
C LEU A 184 12.90 -4.89 -1.63
N SER A 185 12.45 -3.74 -2.12
CA SER A 185 12.42 -3.48 -3.57
C SER A 185 13.81 -3.20 -4.16
N GLY A 186 14.73 -2.69 -3.34
CA GLY A 186 16.06 -2.23 -3.77
C GLY A 186 16.00 -0.99 -4.67
N VAL A 187 14.89 -0.25 -4.63
CA VAL A 187 14.59 0.86 -5.54
C VAL A 187 14.25 2.11 -4.75
N SER A 188 14.76 3.26 -5.19
CA SER A 188 14.32 4.56 -4.71
C SER A 188 13.04 4.98 -5.40
N TRP A 189 12.05 5.43 -4.64
CA TRP A 189 10.73 5.78 -5.19
C TRP A 189 10.56 7.29 -5.37
N PRO A 190 9.98 7.76 -6.50
CA PRO A 190 9.60 9.16 -6.68
C PRO A 190 8.49 9.57 -5.71
N SER A 191 8.31 10.89 -5.53
CA SER A 191 7.17 11.42 -4.76
C SER A 191 5.84 10.88 -5.30
N THR A 192 4.83 10.78 -4.45
CA THR A 192 3.47 10.39 -4.85
C THR A 192 2.93 11.26 -5.97
N ASN A 193 3.19 12.56 -5.92
CA ASN A 193 2.82 13.50 -6.96
C ASN A 193 3.50 13.17 -8.30
N ASP A 194 4.78 12.82 -8.29
CA ASP A 194 5.49 12.40 -9.51
C ASP A 194 4.98 11.05 -10.02
N LEU A 195 4.69 10.10 -9.12
CA LEU A 195 4.10 8.82 -9.46
C LEU A 195 2.74 9.01 -10.15
N VAL A 196 1.80 9.72 -9.52
CA VAL A 196 0.47 10.00 -10.09
C VAL A 196 0.58 10.69 -11.45
N ARG A 197 1.48 11.67 -11.61
CA ARG A 197 1.72 12.32 -12.91
C ARG A 197 2.35 11.40 -13.97
N SER A 198 3.06 10.36 -13.54
CA SER A 198 3.66 9.34 -14.41
C SER A 198 2.76 8.12 -14.61
N ALA A 199 1.58 8.10 -13.98
CA ALA A 199 0.62 7.01 -14.11
C ALA A 199 0.27 6.76 -15.57
N THR A 200 0.11 5.48 -15.93
CA THR A 200 -0.23 5.07 -17.29
C THR A 200 -1.64 4.52 -17.39
N ALA A 201 -2.15 3.98 -16.29
CA ALA A 201 -3.48 3.40 -16.19
C ALA A 201 -4.14 3.85 -14.88
N ALA A 202 -5.46 3.89 -14.86
CA ALA A 202 -6.25 4.15 -13.67
C ALA A 202 -7.64 3.52 -13.79
N VAL A 203 -8.30 3.33 -12.65
CA VAL A 203 -9.63 2.73 -12.57
C VAL A 203 -10.41 3.29 -11.39
N GLY A 204 -11.72 3.43 -11.55
CA GLY A 204 -12.67 3.72 -10.47
C GLY A 204 -13.23 2.43 -9.90
N TYR A 205 -13.31 2.32 -8.58
CA TYR A 205 -13.79 1.14 -7.88
C TYR A 205 -14.65 1.49 -6.65
N THR A 206 -15.40 0.51 -6.14
CA THR A 206 -16.16 0.62 -4.89
C THR A 206 -15.52 -0.24 -3.80
N ILE A 207 -15.56 0.23 -2.56
CA ILE A 207 -15.17 -0.51 -1.35
C ILE A 207 -16.39 -1.18 -0.73
#